data_AF-A0A947A1M4-F1
#
_entry.id   AF-A0A947A1M4-F1
#
_cell.length_a   1.000
_cell.length_b   1.000
_cell.length_c   1.000
_cell.angle_alpha   90.00
_cell.angle_beta   90.00
_cell.angle_gamma   90.00
#
_symmetry.space_group_name_H-M   'P 1'
#
loop_
_entity.id
_entity.type
_entity.pdbx_description
1 polymer ?
#
loop_
_entity_poly.entity_id
_entity_poly.type
_entity_poly.pdbx_seq_one_letter_code
_entity_poly.pdbx_strand_id
1 'polypeptide(L)'
;MKYLVHLSRIFVGGLFIFSGLIKLNDPVGFAFKLDEYFGPTVFDLAFLQPLALPIALFVVIFEVLLGVLLLIGYKSKFTVYS
;
A
#
# COMPACT_ATOMS: atom_id res chain seq x y z
N MET A 1 12.72 -22.47 11.26
CA MET A 1 11.55 -21.96 10.49
C MET A 1 10.76 -20.89 11.23
N LYS A 2 10.27 -21.11 12.47
CA LYS A 2 9.46 -20.11 13.21
C LYS A 2 10.15 -18.76 13.43
N TYR A 3 11.46 -18.77 13.72
CA TYR A 3 12.25 -17.53 13.88
C TYR A 3 12.40 -16.73 12.58
N LEU A 4 12.65 -17.40 11.45
CA LEU A 4 12.73 -16.76 10.13
C LEU A 4 11.40 -16.11 9.76
N VAL A 5 10.27 -16.79 10.00
CA VAL A 5 8.94 -16.25 9.74
C VAL A 5 8.65 -15.01 10.59
N HIS A 6 9.04 -15.01 11.88
CA HIS A 6 8.89 -13.83 12.73
C HIS A 6 9.78 -12.66 12.28
N LEU A 7 11.02 -12.93 11.88
CA LEU A 7 11.93 -11.92 11.38
C LEU A 7 11.40 -11.29 10.08
N SER A 8 10.97 -12.12 9.11
CA SER A 8 10.33 -11.65 7.88
C SER A 8 9.06 -10.85 8.16
N ARG A 9 8.25 -11.24 9.16
CA ARG A 9 7.04 -10.51 9.53
C ARG A 9 7.34 -9.11 10.05
N ILE A 10 8.34 -8.97 10.92
CA ILE A 10 8.76 -7.67 11.47
C ILE A 10 9.33 -6.80 10.35
N PHE A 11 10.17 -7.37 9.48
CA PHE A 11 10.79 -6.63 8.39
C PHE A 11 9.76 -6.16 7.35
N VAL A 12 8.89 -7.05 6.89
CA VAL A 12 7.84 -6.74 5.90
C VAL A 12 6.79 -5.80 6.48
N GLY A 13 6.33 -6.02 7.72
CA GLY A 13 5.39 -5.13 8.38
C GLY A 13 5.96 -3.73 8.61
N GLY A 14 7.23 -3.64 8.99
CA GLY A 14 7.97 -2.37 9.10
C GLY A 14 8.10 -1.66 7.75
N LEU A 15 8.42 -2.40 6.68
CA LEU A 15 8.50 -1.86 5.32
C LEU A 15 7.16 -1.28 4.84
N PHE A 16 6.06 -1.98 5.08
CA PHE A 16 4.71 -1.53 4.71
C PHE A 16 4.32 -0.24 5.45
N ILE A 17 4.59 -0.17 6.76
CA ILE A 17 4.32 1.04 7.55
C ILE A 17 5.21 2.19 7.06
N PHE A 18 6.51 1.96 6.88
CA PHE A 18 7.43 3.00 6.45
C PHE A 18 7.08 3.54 5.05
N SER A 19 6.77 2.65 4.11
CA SER A 19 6.32 3.01 2.75
C SER A 19 5.01 3.80 2.79
N GLY A 20 4.01 3.32 3.53
CA GLY A 20 2.73 4.00 3.67
C GLY A 20 2.84 5.37 4.34
N LEU A 21 3.70 5.53 5.36
CA LEU A 21 3.93 6.82 6.01
C LEU A 21 4.61 7.85 5.08
N ILE A 22 5.57 7.42 4.25
CA ILE A 22 6.20 8.30 3.25
C ILE A 22 5.17 8.76 2.22
N LYS A 23 4.34 7.82 1.71
CA LYS A 23 3.28 8.15 0.75
C LYS A 23 2.19 9.04 1.36
N LEU A 24 1.92 8.90 2.66
CA LEU A 24 0.99 9.77 3.39
C LEU A 24 1.53 11.20 3.58
N ASN A 25 2.85 11.36 3.62
CA ASN A 25 3.49 12.67 3.68
C ASN A 25 3.40 13.44 2.35
N ASP A 26 3.32 12.73 1.21
CA ASP A 26 3.04 13.31 -0.11
C ASP A 26 2.03 12.46 -0.93
N PRO A 27 0.74 12.53 -0.57
CA PRO A 27 -0.29 11.73 -1.25
C PRO A 27 -0.59 12.28 -2.65
N VAL A 28 -0.27 13.54 -2.90
CA VAL A 28 -0.49 14.20 -4.20
C VAL A 28 0.54 13.71 -5.22
N GLY A 29 1.82 13.61 -4.83
CA GLY A 29 2.87 13.00 -5.66
C GLY A 29 2.55 11.57 -6.06
N PHE A 30 2.00 10.77 -5.13
CA PHE A 30 1.56 9.41 -5.42
C PHE A 30 0.33 9.37 -6.35
N ALA A 31 -0.62 10.29 -6.17
CA ALA A 31 -1.78 10.41 -7.05
C ALA A 31 -1.41 10.77 -8.48
N PHE A 32 -0.42 11.65 -8.71
CA PHE A 32 0.06 11.96 -10.07
C PHE A 32 0.65 10.73 -10.76
N LYS A 33 1.36 9.87 -10.02
CA LYS A 33 1.86 8.60 -10.57
C LYS A 33 0.72 7.67 -10.96
N LEU A 34 -0.33 7.59 -10.13
CA LEU A 34 -1.53 6.81 -10.47
C LEU A 34 -2.28 7.39 -11.67
N ASP A 35 -2.35 8.71 -11.79
CA ASP A 35 -2.97 9.39 -12.93
C ASP A 35 -2.24 9.10 -14.25
N GLU A 36 -0.90 9.10 -14.23
CA GLU A 36 -0.06 8.67 -15.36
C GLU A 36 -0.33 7.21 -15.74
N TYR A 37 -0.51 6.31 -14.76
CA TYR A 37 -0.86 4.91 -15.02
C TYR A 37 -2.27 4.75 -15.62
N PHE A 38 -3.25 5.54 -15.18
CA PHE A 38 -4.60 5.49 -15.74
C PHE A 38 -4.71 6.12 -17.14
N GLY A 39 -3.66 6.82 -17.58
CA GLY A 39 -3.59 7.42 -18.91
C GLY A 39 -3.62 6.41 -20.06
N PRO A 40 -3.85 6.90 -21.29
CA PRO A 40 -3.94 6.09 -22.52
C PRO A 40 -2.65 5.37 -22.90
N THR A 41 -1.52 5.76 -22.30
CA THR A 41 -0.20 5.17 -22.56
C THR A 41 0.04 3.88 -21.80
N VAL A 42 -0.73 3.57 -20.75
CA VAL A 42 -0.53 2.37 -19.91
C VAL A 42 -1.79 1.53 -19.82
N PHE A 43 -2.83 2.02 -19.13
CA PHE A 43 -4.05 1.24 -18.89
C PHE A 43 -5.27 1.75 -19.68
N ASP A 44 -5.22 2.95 -20.26
CA ASP A 44 -6.34 3.56 -21.01
C ASP A 44 -7.66 3.63 -20.21
N LEU A 45 -7.53 3.93 -18.92
CA LEU A 45 -8.65 4.04 -17.96
C LEU A 45 -8.87 5.50 -17.59
N ALA A 46 -9.06 6.38 -18.59
CA ALA A 46 -9.21 7.82 -18.39
C ALA A 46 -10.34 8.22 -17.41
N PHE A 47 -11.35 7.36 -17.22
CA PHE A 47 -12.43 7.59 -16.25
C PHE A 47 -11.99 7.48 -14.78
N LEU A 48 -10.84 6.84 -14.49
CA LEU A 48 -10.28 6.70 -13.14
C LEU A 48 -9.31 7.82 -12.77
N GLN A 49 -8.86 8.63 -13.75
CA GLN A 49 -7.99 9.79 -13.54
C GLN A 49 -8.54 10.79 -12.50
N PRO A 50 -9.81 11.24 -12.55
CA PRO A 50 -10.36 12.14 -11.52
C PRO A 50 -10.48 11.47 -10.14
N LEU A 51 -10.45 10.13 -10.09
CA LEU A 51 -10.46 9.34 -8.86
C LEU A 51 -9.04 8.96 -8.40
N ALA A 52 -7.97 9.38 -9.10
CA ALA A 52 -6.60 9.00 -8.76
C ALA A 52 -6.21 9.42 -7.34
N LEU A 53 -6.59 10.64 -6.91
CA LEU A 53 -6.37 11.14 -5.55
C LEU A 53 -7.06 10.29 -4.45
N PRO A 54 -8.39 10.07 -4.51
CA PRO A 54 -9.05 9.23 -3.50
C PRO A 54 -8.58 7.78 -3.54
N ILE A 55 -8.25 7.23 -4.72
CA ILE A 55 -7.67 5.87 -4.84
C ILE A 55 -6.28 5.83 -4.20
N ALA A 56 -5.42 6.83 -4.46
CA ALA A 56 -4.10 6.96 -3.87
C ALA A 56 -4.19 6.93 -2.34
N LEU A 57 -5.06 7.76 -1.78
CA LEU A 57 -5.27 7.87 -0.33
C LEU A 57 -5.78 6.54 0.25
N PHE A 58 -6.75 5.91 -0.41
CA PHE A 58 -7.30 4.63 0.03
C PHE A 58 -6.24 3.53 0.07
N VAL A 59 -5.43 3.41 -0.98
CA VAL A 59 -4.34 2.42 -1.07
C VAL A 59 -3.30 2.65 0.02
N VAL A 60 -2.91 3.89 0.27
CA VAL A 60 -1.93 4.22 1.32
C VAL A 60 -2.45 3.88 2.71
N ILE A 61 -3.71 4.20 3.02
CA ILE A 61 -4.34 3.84 4.29
C ILE A 61 -4.38 2.32 4.45
N PHE A 62 -4.77 1.60 3.39
CA PHE A 62 -4.79 0.14 3.38
C PHE A 62 -3.39 -0.46 3.60
N GLU A 63 -2.36 0.10 2.96
CA GLU A 63 -0.97 -0.33 3.11
C GLU A 63 -0.47 -0.20 4.56
N VAL A 64 -0.71 0.95 5.20
CA VAL A 64 -0.34 1.15 6.62
C VAL A 64 -1.11 0.19 7.52
N LEU A 65 -2.42 0.03 7.29
CA LEU A 65 -3.25 -0.90 8.07
C LEU A 65 -2.75 -2.35 7.95
N LEU A 66 -2.42 -2.81 6.74
CA LEU A 66 -1.85 -4.13 6.53
C LEU A 66 -0.50 -4.30 7.23
N GLY A 67 0.36 -3.28 7.20
CA GLY A 67 1.63 -3.29 7.92
C GLY A 67 1.45 -3.39 9.43
N VAL A 68 0.50 -2.64 10.00
CA VAL A 68 0.16 -2.71 11.43
C VAL A 68 -0.43 -4.08 11.79
N LEU A 69 -1.34 -4.63 10.98
CA LEU A 69 -1.92 -5.96 11.18
C LEU A 69 -0.85 -7.07 11.15
N LEU A 70 0.13 -6.96 10.23
CA LEU A 70 1.28 -7.86 10.17
C LEU A 70 2.14 -7.80 11.44
N LEU A 71 2.43 -6.59 11.95
CA LEU A 71 3.25 -6.44 13.15
C LEU A 71 2.56 -6.97 14.41
N ILE A 72 1.27 -6.63 14.61
CA ILE A 72 0.46 -7.12 15.73
C ILE A 72 0.28 -8.64 15.64
N GLY A 73 0.33 -9.22 14.42
CA GLY A 73 0.08 -10.64 14.19
C GLY A 73 -1.40 -11.00 14.31
N TYR A 74 -2.29 -10.01 14.29
CA TYR A 74 -3.73 -10.22 14.32
C TYR A 74 -4.18 -10.66 12.93
N LYS A 75 -4.69 -11.90 12.81
CA LYS A 75 -5.10 -12.54 11.54
C LYS A 75 -4.00 -12.59 10.45
N SER A 76 -2.80 -13.08 10.79
CA SER A 76 -1.70 -13.32 9.83
C SER A 76 -2.09 -14.13 8.58
N LYS A 77 -3.19 -14.90 8.57
CA LYS A 77 -3.68 -15.59 7.37
C LYS A 77 -4.35 -14.64 6.37
N PHE A 78 -4.97 -13.55 6.82
CA PHE A 78 -5.66 -12.61 5.92
C PHE A 78 -4.66 -11.75 5.14
N THR A 79 -3.56 -11.34 5.77
CA THR A 79 -2.53 -10.49 5.14
C THR A 79 -1.57 -11.24 4.21
N VAL A 80 -1.56 -12.57 4.21
CA VAL A 80 -0.71 -13.39 3.32
C VAL A 80 -1.43 -13.76 2.01
N TYR A 81 -2.77 -13.72 1.99
CA TYR A 81 -3.61 -14.05 0.82
C TYR A 81 -4.30 -12.83 0.18
N SER A 82 -4.14 -11.63 0.74
CA SER A 82 -4.59 -10.36 0.16
C SER A 82 -3.46 -9.67 -0.57
#